data_AF-A0A392RQJ8-F1
#
_entry.id   AF-A0A392RQJ8-F1
#
_cell.length_a   1.000
_cell.length_b   1.000
_cell.length_c   1.000
_cell.angle_alpha   90.00
_cell.angle_beta   90.00
_cell.angle_gamma   90.00
#
_symmetry.space_group_name_H-M   'P 1'
#
loop_
_entity.id
_entity.type
_entity.pdbx_description
1 polymer ?
#
loop_
_entity_poly.entity_id
_entity_poly.type
_entity_poly.pdbx_seq_one_letter_code
_entity_poly.pdbx_strand_id
1 'polypeptide(L)'
;FKRWKSMGPGVEEVKGHVKNYFVNNFSERWEHRPNLNGIQFQSLSAEDNLILMAPFTIDEVREVIWSSGDNKSPGPDGFNFNFMKVCSNSLIFYMNFIVVLLSQRQSQHLS
;
A
#
# COMPACT_ATOMS: atom_id res chain seq x y z
N PHE A 1 10.52 25.80 19.02
CA PHE A 1 11.31 24.56 19.16
C PHE A 1 12.03 24.35 20.51
N LYS A 2 12.19 25.34 21.40
CA LYS A 2 12.88 25.17 22.70
C LYS A 2 12.01 24.68 23.88
N ARG A 3 10.69 24.54 23.70
CA ARG A 3 9.72 24.27 24.79
C ARG A 3 9.60 22.80 25.21
N TRP A 4 10.09 21.87 24.38
CA TRP A 4 10.00 20.43 24.63
C TRP A 4 11.26 19.84 25.30
N LYS A 5 12.37 20.60 25.37
CA LYS A 5 13.61 20.14 26.01
C LYS A 5 13.62 20.27 27.54
N SER A 6 12.63 20.94 28.15
CA SER A 6 12.56 21.16 29.60
C SER A 6 11.41 20.42 30.28
N MET A 7 10.80 19.44 29.61
CA MET A 7 9.77 18.62 30.23
C MET A 7 10.42 17.68 31.25
N GLY A 8 9.99 17.80 32.51
CA GLY A 8 10.57 17.09 33.65
C GLY A 8 10.42 15.56 33.59
N PRO A 9 10.91 14.85 34.63
CA PRO A 9 11.12 13.40 34.63
C PRO A 9 9.91 12.56 34.18
N GLY A 10 8.68 13.00 34.44
CA GLY A 10 7.47 12.25 34.03
C GLY A 10 7.25 12.15 32.51
N VAL A 11 7.82 13.04 31.70
CA VAL A 11 7.67 12.97 30.23
C VAL A 11 8.63 11.95 29.62
N GLU A 12 9.84 11.83 30.17
CA GLU A 12 10.76 10.77 29.78
C GLU A 12 10.25 9.40 30.22
N GLU A 13 9.57 9.33 31.37
CA GLU A 13 8.89 8.11 31.83
C GLU A 13 7.75 7.68 30.88
N VAL A 14 6.87 8.60 30.48
CA VAL A 14 5.80 8.32 29.51
C VAL A 14 6.38 7.90 28.15
N LYS A 15 7.40 8.59 27.65
CA LYS A 15 8.10 8.19 26.41
C LYS A 15 8.72 6.80 26.53
N GLY A 16 9.34 6.50 27.66
CA GLY A 16 9.92 5.20 27.96
C GLY A 16 8.87 4.09 27.95
N HIS A 17 7.73 4.32 28.60
CA HIS A 17 6.61 3.38 28.61
C HIS A 17 6.04 3.13 27.21
N VAL A 18 5.79 4.17 26.43
CA VAL A 18 5.28 4.04 25.05
C VAL A 18 6.28 3.30 24.18
N LYS A 19 7.57 3.65 24.28
CA LYS A 19 8.64 2.95 23.55
C LYS A 19 8.67 1.46 23.92
N ASN A 20 8.69 1.13 25.20
CA ASN A 20 8.76 -0.26 25.65
C ASN A 20 7.52 -1.06 25.25
N TYR A 21 6.33 -0.45 25.32
CA TYR A 21 5.09 -1.07 24.86
C TYR A 21 5.20 -1.51 23.39
N PHE A 22 5.60 -0.60 22.50
CA PHE A 22 5.72 -0.92 21.08
C PHE A 22 6.91 -1.80 20.76
N VAL A 23 8.07 -1.64 21.43
CA VAL A 23 9.20 -2.55 21.28
C VAL A 23 8.77 -3.97 21.62
N ASN A 24 8.11 -4.19 22.76
CA ASN A 24 7.67 -5.52 23.15
C ASN A 24 6.56 -6.07 22.24
N ASN A 25 5.70 -5.21 21.72
CA ASN A 25 4.60 -5.63 20.82
C ASN A 25 5.08 -5.98 19.41
N PHE A 26 6.12 -5.31 18.91
CA PHE A 26 6.68 -5.54 17.57
C PHE A 26 7.96 -6.39 17.58
N SER A 27 8.44 -6.83 18.75
CA SER A 27 9.55 -7.78 18.83
C SER A 27 9.09 -9.13 18.31
N GLU A 28 9.90 -9.72 17.44
CA GLU A 28 9.70 -11.08 16.96
C GLU A 28 9.77 -12.05 18.14
N ARG A 29 8.70 -12.83 18.34
CA ARG A 29 8.63 -13.83 19.41
C ARG A 29 9.22 -15.16 18.98
N TRP A 30 9.39 -15.36 17.68
CA TRP A 30 9.90 -16.59 17.13
C TRP A 30 11.43 -16.60 17.12
N GLU A 31 12.02 -17.12 18.20
CA GLU A 31 13.49 -17.22 18.38
C GLU A 31 14.21 -17.93 17.22
N HIS A 32 13.52 -18.86 16.54
CA HIS A 32 14.04 -19.67 15.45
C HIS A 32 13.13 -19.57 14.22
N ARG A 33 12.88 -18.35 13.73
CA ARG A 33 12.10 -18.14 12.50
C ARG A 33 12.78 -18.87 11.34
N PRO A 34 12.11 -19.85 10.69
CA PRO A 34 12.67 -20.54 9.55
C PRO A 34 12.97 -19.52 8.45
N ASN A 35 14.18 -19.55 7.92
CA ASN A 35 14.53 -18.74 6.76
C ASN A 35 14.02 -19.41 5.50
N LEU A 36 13.73 -18.59 4.48
CA LEU A 36 13.19 -19.07 3.20
C LEU A 36 14.33 -19.38 2.20
N ASN A 37 15.56 -19.60 2.69
CA ASN A 37 16.70 -19.86 1.84
C ASN A 37 16.52 -21.22 1.14
N GLY A 38 16.76 -21.26 -0.16
CA GLY A 38 16.57 -22.47 -0.97
C GLY A 38 15.11 -22.75 -1.37
N ILE A 39 14.15 -21.94 -0.92
CA ILE A 39 12.78 -21.99 -1.44
C ILE A 39 12.73 -21.18 -2.74
N GLN A 40 12.48 -21.86 -3.84
CA GLN A 40 12.21 -21.20 -5.11
C GLN A 40 10.76 -20.70 -5.09
N PHE A 41 10.59 -19.39 -4.94
CA PHE A 41 9.27 -18.78 -5.11
C PHE A 41 8.87 -18.84 -6.58
N GLN A 42 7.59 -19.13 -6.81
CA GLN A 42 6.99 -18.88 -8.12
C GLN A 42 7.10 -17.39 -8.38
N SER A 43 7.97 -17.05 -9.32
CA SER A 43 8.15 -15.68 -9.77
C SER A 43 7.29 -15.49 -11.01
N LEU A 44 6.76 -14.29 -11.17
CA LEU A 44 6.06 -13.93 -12.40
C LEU A 44 7.00 -14.09 -13.59
N SER A 45 6.45 -14.55 -14.71
CA SER A 45 7.19 -14.50 -15.97
C SER A 45 7.47 -13.05 -16.35
N ALA A 46 8.46 -12.82 -17.22
CA ALA A 46 8.70 -11.48 -17.75
C ALA A 46 7.47 -10.93 -18.48
N GLU A 47 6.70 -11.80 -19.13
CA GLU A 47 5.46 -11.45 -19.83
C GLU A 47 4.36 -11.02 -18.86
N ASP A 48 4.11 -11.79 -17.79
CA ASP A 48 3.13 -11.42 -16.76
C ASP A 48 3.50 -10.09 -16.11
N ASN A 49 4.80 -9.86 -15.87
CA ASN A 49 5.27 -8.61 -15.30
C ASN A 49 5.02 -7.42 -16.23
N LEU A 50 5.22 -7.59 -17.55
CA LEU A 50 4.90 -6.56 -18.54
C LEU A 50 3.41 -6.25 -18.57
N ILE A 51 2.56 -7.26 -18.48
CA ILE A 51 1.10 -7.08 -18.44
C ILE A 51 0.68 -6.30 -17.19
N LEU A 52 1.21 -6.66 -16.01
CA LEU A 52 0.88 -5.98 -14.75
C LEU A 52 1.43 -4.55 -14.67
N MET A 53 2.44 -4.22 -15.46
CA MET A 53 3.02 -2.88 -15.58
C MET A 53 2.41 -2.06 -16.73
N ALA A 54 1.50 -2.64 -17.52
CA ALA A 54 0.86 -1.94 -18.61
C ALA A 54 -0.17 -0.92 -18.06
N PRO A 55 -0.34 0.23 -18.72
CA PRO A 55 -1.44 1.14 -18.42
C PRO A 55 -2.79 0.47 -18.65
N PHE A 56 -3.73 0.70 -17.74
CA PHE A 56 -5.11 0.26 -17.84
C PHE A 56 -5.84 1.00 -18.95
N THR A 57 -6.76 0.29 -19.60
CA THR A 57 -7.67 0.89 -20.58
C THR A 57 -8.93 1.41 -19.90
N ILE A 58 -9.59 2.39 -20.54
CA ILE A 58 -10.83 2.95 -20.01
C ILE A 58 -11.95 1.92 -19.96
N ASP A 59 -11.98 1.01 -20.92
CA ASP A 59 -12.99 -0.03 -21.01
C ASP A 59 -12.80 -1.09 -19.93
N GLU A 60 -11.55 -1.51 -19.67
CA GLU A 60 -11.22 -2.43 -18.57
C GLU A 60 -11.66 -1.87 -17.20
N VAL A 61 -11.32 -0.62 -16.90
CA VAL A 61 -11.71 0.03 -15.63
C VAL A 61 -13.23 0.18 -15.53
N ARG A 62 -13.89 0.57 -16.64
CA ARG A 62 -15.34 0.69 -16.68
C ARG A 62 -16.03 -0.64 -16.48
N GLU A 63 -15.60 -1.69 -17.17
CA GLU A 63 -16.18 -3.03 -17.07
C GLU A 63 -16.13 -3.54 -15.63
N VAL A 64 -15.01 -3.38 -14.93
CA VAL A 64 -14.87 -3.77 -13.53
C VAL A 64 -15.78 -2.96 -12.60
N ILE A 65 -15.90 -1.66 -12.83
CA ILE A 65 -16.76 -0.79 -12.02
C ILE A 65 -18.25 -1.08 -12.28
N TRP A 66 -18.63 -1.37 -13.53
CA TRP A 66 -20.02 -1.64 -13.92
C TRP A 66 -20.48 -3.07 -13.63
N SER A 67 -19.57 -4.05 -13.64
CA SER A 67 -19.84 -5.41 -13.15
C SER A 67 -19.92 -5.49 -11.63
N SER A 68 -19.45 -4.46 -10.93
CA SER A 68 -19.58 -4.37 -9.48
C SER A 68 -20.99 -3.94 -9.08
N GLY A 69 -21.64 -4.76 -8.25
CA GLY A 69 -23.03 -4.51 -7.83
C GLY A 69 -23.24 -3.17 -7.10
N ASP A 70 -24.24 -2.43 -7.56
CA ASP A 70 -24.60 -1.06 -7.10
C ASP A 70 -25.08 -1.02 -5.65
N ASN A 71 -25.55 -2.16 -5.13
CA ASN A 71 -26.09 -2.31 -3.79
C ASN A 71 -25.04 -2.76 -2.76
N LYS A 72 -23.75 -2.66 -3.09
CA LYS A 72 -22.69 -2.89 -2.08
C LYS A 72 -22.71 -1.75 -1.08
N SER A 73 -22.73 -2.10 0.21
CA SER A 73 -22.62 -1.15 1.31
C SER A 73 -21.38 -0.27 1.15
N PRO A 74 -21.46 1.03 1.50
CA PRO A 74 -20.31 1.91 1.45
C PRO A 74 -19.21 1.42 2.40
N GLY A 75 -17.96 1.72 2.05
CA GLY A 75 -16.81 1.46 2.93
C GLY A 75 -16.84 2.37 4.17
N PRO A 76 -15.85 2.25 5.07
CA PRO A 76 -15.67 3.17 6.21
C PRO A 76 -15.50 4.64 5.78
N ASP A 77 -15.18 4.88 4.51
CA ASP A 77 -15.07 6.19 3.87
C ASP A 77 -16.41 6.77 3.40
N GLY A 78 -17.50 5.99 3.45
CA GLY A 78 -18.85 6.43 3.05
C GLY A 78 -19.11 6.43 1.54
N PHE A 79 -18.15 6.05 0.70
CA PHE A 79 -18.34 5.97 -0.75
C PHE A 79 -18.78 4.57 -1.18
N ASN A 80 -19.64 4.52 -2.20
CA ASN A 80 -20.10 3.28 -2.83
C ASN A 80 -19.71 3.24 -4.32
N PHE A 81 -20.07 2.17 -5.02
CA PHE A 81 -19.73 2.01 -6.44
C PHE A 81 -20.34 3.07 -7.36
N ASN A 82 -21.41 3.75 -6.97
CA ASN A 82 -21.95 4.85 -7.77
C ASN A 82 -20.97 6.04 -7.83
N PHE A 83 -20.27 6.32 -6.74
CA PHE A 83 -19.19 7.33 -6.76
C PHE A 83 -18.06 6.90 -7.71
N MET A 84 -17.65 5.64 -7.65
CA MET A 84 -16.61 5.09 -8.52
C MET A 84 -16.99 5.16 -10.01
N LYS A 85 -18.27 4.94 -10.35
CA LYS A 85 -18.78 5.12 -11.72
C LYS A 85 -18.60 6.55 -12.22
N VAL A 86 -18.99 7.53 -11.40
CA VAL A 86 -18.88 8.96 -11.72
C VAL A 86 -17.41 9.39 -11.87
N CYS A 87 -16.55 8.94 -10.96
CA CYS A 87 -15.15 9.35 -10.92
C CYS A 87 -14.20 8.47 -11.76
N SER A 88 -14.72 7.50 -12.52
CA SER A 88 -13.96 6.50 -13.27
C SER A 88 -12.85 7.10 -14.15
N ASN A 89 -13.13 8.21 -14.86
CA ASN A 89 -12.14 8.90 -15.69
C ASN A 89 -10.96 9.48 -14.88
N SER A 90 -11.22 9.97 -13.66
CA SER A 90 -10.15 10.50 -12.80
C SER A 90 -9.35 9.37 -12.15
N LEU A 91 -10.03 8.29 -11.78
CA LEU A 91 -9.42 7.07 -11.23
C LEU A 91 -8.44 6.45 -12.23
N ILE A 92 -8.85 6.24 -13.48
CA ILE A 92 -7.96 5.67 -14.49
C ILE A 92 -6.73 6.55 -14.75
N PHE A 93 -6.89 7.88 -14.81
CA PHE A 93 -5.77 8.79 -15.00
C PHE A 93 -4.76 8.67 -13.85
N TYR A 94 -5.25 8.64 -12.61
CA TYR A 94 -4.40 8.50 -11.43
C TYR A 94 -3.69 7.14 -11.38
N MET A 95 -4.40 6.05 -11.65
CA MET A 95 -3.83 4.70 -11.68
C MET A 95 -2.74 4.58 -12.76
N ASN A 96 -3.01 5.07 -13.98
CA ASN A 96 -2.03 5.05 -15.07
C ASN A 96 -0.82 5.94 -14.77
N PHE A 97 -1.02 7.10 -14.13
CA PHE A 97 0.08 7.95 -13.70
C PHE A 97 0.99 7.25 -12.69
N ILE A 98 0.42 6.52 -11.70
CA ILE A 98 1.22 5.73 -10.75
C ILE A 98 1.99 4.63 -11.46
N VAL A 99 1.35 3.87 -12.35
CA VAL A 99 1.99 2.76 -13.08
C VAL A 99 3.19 3.28 -13.88
N VAL A 100 3.03 4.41 -14.59
CA VAL A 100 4.12 5.06 -15.33
C VAL A 100 5.26 5.50 -14.40
N LEU A 101 4.94 6.11 -13.26
CA LEU A 101 5.96 6.54 -12.28
C LEU A 101 6.72 5.34 -11.67
N LEU A 102 6.03 4.25 -11.38
CA LEU A 102 6.65 3.04 -10.84
C LEU A 102 7.54 2.36 -11.89
N SER A 103 7.12 2.34 -13.16
CA SER A 103 7.92 1.83 -14.27
C SER A 103 9.22 2.63 -14.46
N GLN A 104 9.12 3.97 -14.46
CA GLN A 104 10.31 4.85 -14.55
C GLN A 104 11.27 4.64 -13.37
N ARG A 105 10.77 4.38 -12.16
CA ARG A 105 11.62 4.10 -10.99
C ARG A 105 12.41 2.81 -11.13
N GLN A 106 11.83 1.75 -11.69
CA GLN A 106 12.55 0.48 -11.87
C GLN A 106 13.65 0.58 -12.93
N SER A 107 13.46 1.36 -13.99
CA SER A 107 14.49 1.57 -15.02
C SER A 107 15.76 2.24 -14.50
N GLN A 108 15.67 3.08 -13.46
CA GLN A 108 16.83 3.78 -12.87
C GLN A 108 17.65 2.91 -11.90
N HIS A 109 17.13 1.75 -11.48
CA HIS A 109 17.81 0.86 -10.53
C HIS A 109 18.58 -0.28 -11.22
N LEU A 110 18.45 -0.38 -12.55
CA LEU A 110 19.09 -1.36 -13.43
C LEU A 110 20.18 -0.76 -14.34
N SER A 111 20.52 0.54 -14.17
CA SER A 111 21.58 1.26 -14.89
C SER A 111 22.80 1.52 -14.02
#